data_AF-A0A2E5KFV0-F1
#
_entry.id   AF-A0A2E5KFV0-F1
#
_cell.length_a   1.000
_cell.length_b   1.000
_cell.length_c   1.000
_cell.angle_alpha   90.00
_cell.angle_beta   90.00
_cell.angle_gamma   90.00
#
_symmetry.space_group_name_H-M   'P 1'
#
loop_
_entity.id
_entity.type
_entity.pdbx_description
1 polymer ?
#
loop_
_entity_poly.entity_id
_entity_poly.type
_entity_poly.pdbx_seq_one_letter_code
_entity_poly.pdbx_strand_id
1 'polypeptide(L)' 'MNKEEAVEKSIEYVNLFGYVKWHELKSIEFINEKSIWKVIFYAKQNESNEVIKYKLEVDNLSGDISNLQMIEN' A
#
# COMPACT_ATOMS: atom_id res chain seq x y z
N MET A 1 -14.81 -1.54 5.34
CA MET A 1 -13.50 -1.82 5.96
C MET A 1 -13.09 -0.64 6.84
N ASN A 2 -12.34 -0.86 7.90
CA ASN A 2 -11.74 0.22 8.70
C ASN A 2 -10.28 0.50 8.25
N LYS A 3 -9.67 1.54 8.82
CA LYS A 3 -8.29 1.94 8.49
C LYS A 3 -7.26 0.83 8.75
N GLU A 4 -7.39 0.09 9.84
CA GLU A 4 -6.44 -0.96 10.24
C GLU A 4 -6.49 -2.13 9.26
N GLU A 5 -7.68 -2.62 8.93
CA GLU A 5 -7.90 -3.68 7.94
C GLU A 5 -7.32 -3.33 6.56
N ALA A 6 -7.45 -2.06 6.14
CA ALA A 6 -6.89 -1.59 4.87
C ALA A 6 -5.35 -1.61 4.87
N VAL A 7 -4.73 -1.25 6.00
CA VAL A 7 -3.27 -1.30 6.16
C VAL A 7 -2.78 -2.75 6.20
N GLU A 8 -3.44 -3.63 6.95
CA GLU A 8 -3.07 -5.05 7.04
C GLU A 8 -3.09 -5.71 5.66
N LYS A 9 -4.18 -5.54 4.89
CA LYS A 9 -4.27 -6.02 3.50
C LYS A 9 -3.16 -5.48 2.61
N SER A 10 -2.82 -4.20 2.78
CA SER A 10 -1.72 -3.57 2.02
C SER A 10 -0.37 -4.21 2.33
N ILE A 11 -0.10 -4.49 3.61
CA ILE A 11 1.13 -5.15 4.06
C ILE A 11 1.21 -6.56 3.50
N GLU A 12 0.14 -7.34 3.62
CA GLU A 12 0.06 -8.71 3.10
C GLU A 12 0.35 -8.74 1.61
N TYR A 13 -0.35 -7.90 0.82
CA TYR A 13 -0.20 -7.83 -0.62
C TYR A 13 1.21 -7.46 -1.06
N VAL A 14 1.82 -6.43 -0.46
CA VAL A 14 3.17 -5.98 -0.81
C VAL A 14 4.20 -7.07 -0.52
N ASN A 15 4.05 -7.82 0.57
CA ASN A 15 4.98 -8.86 0.93
C ASN A 15 4.88 -10.12 0.05
N LEU A 16 3.86 -10.25 -0.82
CA LEU A 16 3.75 -11.34 -1.80
C LEU A 16 4.77 -11.22 -2.94
N PHE A 17 5.27 -10.01 -3.23
CA PHE A 17 6.06 -9.77 -4.42
C PHE A 17 7.50 -10.30 -4.34
N GLY A 18 8.00 -10.69 -3.18
CA GLY A 18 9.31 -11.36 -3.01
C GLY A 18 10.56 -10.51 -3.30
N TYR A 19 10.46 -9.48 -4.14
CA TYR A 19 11.52 -8.51 -4.43
C TYR A 19 11.38 -7.21 -3.61
N VAL A 20 10.19 -6.95 -3.06
CA VAL A 20 9.92 -5.85 -2.11
C VAL A 20 9.38 -6.38 -0.80
N LYS A 21 9.63 -5.62 0.27
CA LYS A 21 9.03 -5.83 1.59
C LYS A 21 8.48 -4.53 2.13
N TRP A 22 7.29 -4.58 2.73
CA TRP A 22 6.73 -3.45 3.46
C TRP A 22 7.72 -2.94 4.52
N HIS A 23 7.88 -1.62 4.61
CA HIS A 23 8.76 -0.99 5.59
C HIS A 23 7.98 -0.10 6.57
N GLU A 24 7.25 0.90 6.07
CA GLU A 24 6.60 1.90 6.92
C GLU A 24 5.34 2.45 6.24
N LEU A 25 4.26 2.65 7.01
CA LEU A 25 3.10 3.41 6.55
C LEU A 25 3.41 4.90 6.57
N LYS A 26 3.23 5.59 5.44
CA LYS A 26 3.43 7.05 5.35
C LYS A 26 2.13 7.83 5.53
N SER A 27 1.09 7.45 4.80
CA SER A 27 -0.24 8.03 4.95
C SER A 27 -1.33 7.08 4.48
N ILE A 28 -2.55 7.29 4.98
CA ILE A 28 -3.74 6.60 4.52
C ILE A 28 -4.93 7.56 4.62
N GLU A 29 -5.73 7.58 3.56
CA GLU A 29 -6.88 8.46 3.40
C GLU A 29 -8.04 7.67 2.82
N PHE A 30 -9.24 7.89 3.33
CA PHE A 30 -10.46 7.34 2.74
C PHE A 30 -11.06 8.33 1.74
N ILE A 31 -11.23 7.90 0.50
CA ILE A 31 -11.81 8.69 -0.59
C ILE A 31 -13.26 8.25 -0.75
N ASN A 32 -14.18 9.00 -0.13
CA ASN A 32 -15.60 8.69 -0.06
C ASN A 32 -16.25 8.49 -1.43
N GLU A 33 -15.91 9.34 -2.41
CA GLU A 33 -16.56 9.36 -3.72
C GLU A 33 -16.32 8.08 -4.52
N LYS A 34 -15.21 7.41 -4.24
CA LYS A 34 -14.81 6.15 -4.89
C LYS A 34 -14.96 4.95 -3.98
N SER A 35 -15.25 5.16 -2.69
CA SER A 35 -15.25 4.12 -1.66
C SER A 35 -13.93 3.32 -1.63
N ILE A 36 -12.80 4.03 -1.67
CA ILE A 36 -11.45 3.41 -1.63
C ILE A 36 -10.59 4.01 -0.52
N TRP A 37 -9.67 3.20 -0.01
CA TRP A 37 -8.55 3.67 0.80
C TRP A 37 -7.35 3.90 -0.10
N LYS A 38 -6.80 5.11 -0.09
CA LYS A 38 -5.53 5.42 -0.72
C LYS A 38 -4.42 5.26 0.32
N VAL A 39 -3.48 4.37 0.05
CA VAL A 39 -2.39 4.02 0.97
C VAL A 39 -1.06 4.45 0.37
N ILE A 40 -0.28 5.24 1.11
CA ILE A 40 1.09 5.62 0.76
C ILE A 40 2.02 5.02 1.79
N PHE A 41 3.06 4.35 1.34
CA PHE A 41 3.98 3.61 2.20
C PHE A 41 5.39 3.59 1.61
N TYR A 42 6.35 3.25 2.45
CA TYR A 42 7.70 2.91 2.03
C TYR A 42 7.86 1.39 1.99
N ALA A 43 8.52 0.89 0.95
CA ALA A 43 8.94 -0.50 0.85
C ALA A 43 10.43 -0.58 0.58
N LYS A 44 11.06 -1.61 1.15
CA LYS A 44 12.47 -1.89 0.96
C LYS A 44 12.65 -2.89 -0.18
N GLN A 45 13.49 -2.57 -1.16
CA GLN A 45 13.92 -3.48 -2.21
C GLN A 45 14.91 -4.49 -1.62
N ASN A 46 14.67 -5.78 -1.84
CA ASN A 46 15.49 -6.83 -1.22
C ASN A 46 16.91 -6.88 -1.79
N GLU A 47 17.10 -6.57 -3.08
CA GLU A 47 18.39 -6.64 -3.75
C GLU A 47 19.29 -5.42 -3.45
N SER A 48 18.73 -4.21 -3.54
CA SER A 48 19.50 -2.96 -3.39
C SER A 48 19.48 -2.38 -1.97
N ASN A 49 18.64 -2.91 -1.08
CA ASN A 49 18.30 -2.30 0.21
C ASN A 49 17.71 -0.87 0.13
N GLU A 50 17.40 -0.37 -1.07
CA GLU A 50 16.79 0.93 -1.25
C GLU A 50 15.39 0.99 -0.66
N VAL A 51 15.03 2.13 -0.08
CA VAL A 51 13.70 2.40 0.44
C VAL A 51 12.99 3.31 -0.55
N ILE A 52 11.92 2.79 -1.15
CA ILE A 52 11.17 3.44 -2.22
C ILE A 52 9.74 3.70 -1.75
N LYS A 53 9.19 4.85 -2.13
CA LYS A 53 7.82 5.26 -1.81
C LYS A 53 6.85 4.70 -2.85
N TYR A 54 5.74 4.14 -2.36
CA TYR A 54 4.68 3.55 -3.16
C TYR A 54 3.33 4.12 -2.79
N LYS A 55 2.40 4.02 -3.74
CA LYS A 55 0.96 4.21 -3.55
C LYS A 55 0.24 2.96 -4.02
N LEU A 56 -0.81 2.58 -3.30
CA LEU A 56 -1.84 1.64 -3.79
C LEU A 56 -3.23 2.10 -3.37
N GLU A 57 -4.26 1.49 -3.95
CA GLU A 57 -5.66 1.72 -3.61
C GLU A 57 -6.31 0.41 -3.16
N VAL A 58 -7.11 0.46 -2.09
CA VAL A 58 -7.86 -0.69 -1.56
C VAL A 58 -9.35 -0.38 -1.65
N ASP A 59 -10.12 -1.22 -2.33
CA ASP A 59 -11.58 -1.11 -2.33
C ASP A 59 -12.14 -1.34 -0.92
N ASN A 60 -13.01 -0.45 -0.44
CA ASN A 60 -13.50 -0.50 0.93
C ASN A 60 -14.52 -1.63 1.21
N LEU A 61 -15.16 -2.17 0.16
CA LEU A 61 -16.15 -3.22 0.24
C LEU A 61 -15.54 -4.61 0.00
N SER A 62 -14.80 -4.78 -1.10
CA SER A 62 -14.18 -6.07 -1.47
C SER A 62 -12.80 -6.26 -0.83
N GLY A 63 -12.09 -5.17 -0.57
CA GLY A 63 -10.68 -5.22 -0.17
C GLY A 63 -9.73 -5.56 -1.31
N ASP A 64 -10.19 -5.47 -2.56
CA ASP A 64 -9.33 -5.63 -3.73
C ASP A 64 -8.32 -4.51 -3.80
N ILE A 65 -7.08 -4.87 -4.17
CA ILE A 65 -5.98 -3.93 -4.28
C ILE A 65 -5.71 -3.62 -5.74
N SER A 66 -5.53 -2.34 -6.04
CA SER A 66 -5.23 -1.84 -7.38
C SER A 66 -4.24 -0.69 -7.36
N ASN A 67 -3.82 -0.24 -8.54
CA ASN A 67 -3.00 0.96 -8.74
C ASN A 67 -1.70 1.02 -7.91
N LEU A 68 -1.05 -0.13 -7.70
CA LEU A 68 0.29 -0.17 -7.11
C LEU A 68 1.27 0.56 -8.03
N GLN A 69 1.82 1.68 -7.56
CA GLN A 69 2.71 2.55 -8.31
C GLN A 69 3.84 3.04 -7.40
N MET A 70 5.06 3.02 -7.93
CA MET A 70 6.17 3.78 -7.37
C MET A 70 5.88 5.28 -7.57
N ILE A 71 6.15 6.09 -6.55
CA ILE A 71 5.98 7.55 -6.62
C ILE A 71 7.24 8.26 -6.14
N GLU A 72 7.53 9.42 -6.72
CA GLU A 72 8.63 10.27 -6.25
C GLU A 72 8.34 10.84 -4.85
N ASN A 73 9.42 11.18 -4.13
CA ASN A 73 9.33 11.68 -2.76
C ASN A 73 8.65 13.04 -2.67
#